data_AF-A0A527H658-F1
#
_entry.id   AF-A0A527H658-F1
#
_cell.length_a   1.000
_cell.length_b   1.000
_cell.length_c   1.000
_cell.angle_alpha   90.00
_cell.angle_beta   90.00
_cell.angle_gamma   90.00
#
_symmetry.space_group_name_H-M   'P 1'
#
loop_
_entity.id
_entity.type
_entity.pdbx_description
1 polymer ?
#
loop_
_entity_poly.entity_id
_entity_poly.type
_entity_poly.pdbx_seq_one_letter_code
_entity_poly.pdbx_strand_id
1 'polypeptide(L)'
;TDENLIGKVNVTGLALPSEFKKFIDNGSSQAVALWNPIDLGYSAVYLAHDLAVKKEEAKPGATLSIGRVGKVTLDDTNSAAMAPPFQFDKSNIEKFSKIY
;
A
#
# COMPACT_ATOMS: atom_id res chain seq x y z
N THR A 1 22.02 -8.49 -11.14
CA THR A 1 23.49 -8.67 -11.10
C THR A 1 23.80 -10.08 -11.57
N ASP A 2 25.07 -10.43 -11.74
CA ASP A 2 25.57 -11.71 -12.29
C ASP A 2 25.38 -11.85 -13.82
N GLU A 3 24.18 -11.56 -14.35
CA GLU A 3 23.88 -11.64 -15.79
C GLU A 3 24.13 -10.34 -16.58
N ASN A 4 24.71 -9.30 -15.97
CA ASN A 4 24.97 -7.98 -16.62
C ASN A 4 23.74 -7.34 -17.31
N LEU A 5 22.57 -7.48 -16.69
CA LEU A 5 21.29 -6.94 -17.19
C LEU A 5 20.83 -5.64 -16.54
N ILE A 6 21.60 -5.09 -15.57
CA ILE A 6 21.26 -3.79 -14.97
C ILE A 6 21.24 -2.72 -16.07
N GLY A 7 20.20 -1.87 -16.05
CA GLY A 7 19.96 -0.84 -17.07
C GLY A 7 19.37 -1.36 -18.38
N LYS A 8 19.29 -2.68 -18.57
CA LYS A 8 18.64 -3.32 -19.73
C LYS A 8 17.27 -3.89 -19.38
N VAL A 9 17.16 -4.49 -18.20
CA VAL A 9 15.91 -5.05 -17.68
C VAL A 9 15.63 -4.42 -16.32
N ASN A 10 14.46 -3.79 -16.19
CA ASN A 10 14.02 -3.21 -14.92
C ASN A 10 13.19 -4.23 -14.14
N VAL A 11 13.57 -4.49 -12.89
CA VAL A 11 12.77 -5.31 -11.96
C VAL A 11 11.93 -4.39 -11.09
N THR A 12 10.63 -4.63 -11.01
CA THR A 12 9.67 -3.82 -10.24
C THR A 12 8.54 -4.72 -9.71
N GLY A 13 7.53 -4.14 -9.07
CA GLY A 13 6.36 -4.85 -8.55
C GLY A 13 5.99 -4.39 -7.15
N LEU A 14 5.78 -5.36 -6.25
CA LEU A 14 5.40 -5.13 -4.87
C LEU A 14 6.48 -5.66 -3.92
N ALA A 15 7.05 -4.79 -3.08
CA ALA A 15 8.06 -5.21 -2.10
C ALA A 15 8.14 -4.24 -0.91
N LEU A 16 8.68 -4.75 0.20
CA LEU A 16 8.98 -3.96 1.38
C LEU A 16 10.16 -3.01 1.11
N PRO A 17 10.06 -1.72 1.46
CA PRO A 17 11.14 -0.75 1.31
C PRO A 17 12.47 -1.19 1.94
N SER A 18 12.45 -1.76 3.14
CA SER A 18 13.63 -2.28 3.86
C SER A 18 14.40 -3.33 3.06
N GLU A 19 13.70 -4.28 2.45
CA GLU A 19 14.30 -5.37 1.68
C GLU A 19 14.72 -4.93 0.27
N PHE A 20 14.00 -3.95 -0.30
CA PHE A 20 14.14 -3.59 -1.70
C PHE A 20 15.12 -2.44 -1.97
N LYS A 21 15.49 -1.67 -0.94
CA LYS A 21 16.37 -0.50 -1.05
C LYS A 21 17.64 -0.77 -1.85
N LYS A 22 18.33 -1.88 -1.56
CA LYS A 22 19.61 -2.24 -2.22
C LYS A 22 19.50 -2.35 -3.75
N PHE A 23 18.32 -2.73 -4.27
CA PHE A 23 18.07 -2.88 -5.70
C PHE A 23 17.80 -1.55 -6.39
N ILE A 24 17.20 -0.60 -5.67
CA ILE A 24 17.05 0.77 -6.13
C ILE A 24 18.41 1.49 -6.11
N ASP A 25 19.19 1.31 -5.04
CA ASP A 25 20.52 1.91 -4.88
C ASP A 25 21.48 1.46 -6.00
N ASN A 26 21.51 0.16 -6.31
CA ASN A 26 22.39 -0.38 -7.34
C ASN A 26 21.86 -0.23 -8.79
N GLY A 27 20.66 0.36 -8.96
CA GLY A 27 20.06 0.64 -10.26
C GLY A 27 19.42 -0.55 -10.98
N SER A 28 19.31 -1.73 -10.34
CA SER A 28 18.57 -2.87 -10.88
C SER A 28 17.05 -2.67 -10.88
N SER A 29 16.57 -1.74 -10.05
CA SER A 29 15.19 -1.27 -10.04
C SER A 29 15.13 0.25 -10.07
N GLN A 30 14.18 0.80 -10.82
CA GLN A 30 13.85 2.22 -10.77
C GLN A 30 12.87 2.55 -9.66
N ALA A 31 11.92 1.64 -9.38
CA ALA A 31 10.89 1.83 -8.37
C ALA A 31 10.19 0.50 -8.02
N VAL A 32 9.58 0.48 -6.84
CA VAL A 32 8.65 -0.56 -6.38
C VAL A 32 7.44 0.11 -5.73
N ALA A 33 6.32 -0.58 -5.57
CA ALA A 33 5.17 -0.03 -4.86
C ALA A 33 4.74 -0.93 -3.70
N LEU A 34 4.10 -0.35 -2.69
CA LEU A 34 3.37 -1.10 -1.65
C LEU A 34 2.34 -0.19 -0.99
N TRP A 35 1.56 -0.70 -0.06
CA TRP A 35 0.65 0.09 0.77
C TRP A 35 1.17 0.16 2.22
N ASN A 36 0.61 1.08 3.02
CA ASN A 36 0.91 1.17 4.44
C ASN A 36 0.12 0.09 5.22
N PRO A 37 0.74 -1.01 5.70
CA PRO A 37 0.01 -2.06 6.42
C PRO A 37 -0.53 -1.57 7.77
N ILE A 38 0.10 -0.56 8.38
CA ILE A 38 -0.33 0.02 9.66
C ILE A 38 -1.70 0.68 9.50
N ASP A 39 -1.86 1.49 8.45
CA ASP A 39 -3.14 2.16 8.17
C ASP A 39 -4.21 1.16 7.70
N LEU A 40 -3.81 0.10 6.99
CA LEU A 40 -4.74 -0.94 6.55
C LEU A 40 -5.34 -1.69 7.75
N GLY A 41 -4.51 -2.13 8.70
CA GLY A 41 -4.97 -2.77 9.92
C GLY A 41 -5.85 -1.85 10.76
N TYR A 42 -5.45 -0.59 10.92
CA TYR A 42 -6.25 0.43 11.62
C TYR A 42 -7.63 0.61 10.97
N SER A 43 -7.67 0.78 9.65
CA SER A 43 -8.90 0.99 8.88
C SER A 43 -9.85 -0.20 8.99
N ALA A 44 -9.33 -1.41 8.88
CA ALA A 44 -10.12 -2.64 8.96
C ALA A 44 -10.80 -2.80 10.33
N VAL A 45 -10.06 -2.58 11.43
CA VAL A 45 -10.62 -2.67 12.79
C VAL A 45 -11.62 -1.55 13.06
N TYR A 46 -11.33 -0.32 12.60
CA TYR A 46 -12.25 0.81 12.73
C TYR A 46 -13.59 0.54 12.05
N LEU A 47 -13.54 0.06 10.80
CA LEU A 47 -14.72 -0.29 10.04
C LEU A 47 -15.50 -1.43 10.71
N ALA A 48 -14.81 -2.48 11.15
CA ALA A 48 -15.44 -3.60 11.86
C ALA A 48 -16.17 -3.15 13.14
N HIS A 49 -15.58 -2.23 13.90
CA HIS A 49 -16.23 -1.63 15.07
C HIS A 49 -17.51 -0.87 14.69
N ASP A 50 -17.46 -0.02 13.67
CA ASP A 50 -18.61 0.80 13.28
C ASP A 50 -19.76 -0.04 12.74
N LEU A 51 -19.47 -1.09 11.97
CA LEU A 51 -20.46 -2.06 11.53
C LEU A 51 -21.09 -2.81 12.73
N ALA A 52 -20.27 -3.29 13.67
CA ALA A 52 -20.74 -4.12 14.77
C ALA A 52 -21.50 -3.32 15.87
N VAL A 53 -20.98 -2.14 16.22
CA VAL A 53 -21.42 -1.35 17.38
C VAL A 53 -22.33 -0.21 16.96
N LYS A 54 -21.96 0.56 15.93
CA LYS A 54 -22.77 1.69 15.45
C LYS A 54 -23.86 1.28 14.47
N LYS A 55 -23.86 0.00 14.04
CA LYS A 55 -24.85 -0.57 13.12
C LYS A 55 -24.87 0.15 11.77
N GLU A 56 -23.70 0.63 11.31
CA GLU A 56 -23.56 1.07 9.92
C GLU A 56 -23.79 -0.11 8.95
N GLU A 57 -24.30 0.18 7.76
CA GLU A 57 -24.65 -0.84 6.77
C GLU A 57 -23.62 -0.85 5.63
N ALA A 58 -22.97 -2.00 5.42
CA ALA A 58 -22.11 -2.24 4.27
C ALA A 58 -22.92 -2.84 3.12
N LYS A 59 -23.14 -2.05 2.08
CA LYS A 59 -23.80 -2.45 0.83
C LYS A 59 -23.14 -1.78 -0.37
N PRO A 60 -23.35 -2.27 -1.61
CA PRO A 60 -22.79 -1.65 -2.80
C PRO A 60 -23.12 -0.16 -2.87
N GLY A 61 -22.12 0.65 -3.21
CA GLY A 61 -22.23 2.11 -3.27
C GLY A 61 -22.24 2.83 -1.92
N ALA A 62 -22.21 2.11 -0.79
CA ALA A 62 -22.11 2.75 0.53
C ALA A 62 -20.74 3.40 0.71
N THR A 63 -20.74 4.66 1.18
CA THR A 63 -19.50 5.34 1.61
C THR A 63 -19.35 5.22 3.12
N LEU A 64 -18.28 4.55 3.56
CA LEU A 64 -18.00 4.27 4.96
C LEU A 64 -16.72 4.96 5.44
N SER A 65 -16.68 5.31 6.72
CA SER A 65 -15.48 5.88 7.36
C SER A 65 -14.43 4.79 7.61
N ILE A 66 -13.16 5.09 7.33
CA ILE A 66 -12.01 4.28 7.72
C ILE A 66 -11.14 5.02 8.75
N GLY A 67 -11.81 5.77 9.63
CA GLY A 67 -11.20 6.55 10.70
C GLY A 67 -10.31 7.67 10.17
N ARG A 68 -9.11 7.86 10.76
CA ARG A 68 -8.18 8.94 10.37
C ARG A 68 -7.69 8.86 8.92
N VAL A 69 -7.85 7.70 8.26
CA VAL A 69 -7.39 7.48 6.90
C VAL A 69 -8.35 8.10 5.87
N GLY A 70 -9.62 8.30 6.24
CA GLY A 70 -10.61 8.96 5.40
C GLY A 70 -11.88 8.13 5.23
N LYS A 71 -12.34 7.99 3.98
CA LYS A 71 -13.55 7.26 3.61
C LYS A 71 -13.32 6.38 2.40
N VAL A 72 -14.06 5.29 2.30
CA VAL A 72 -14.07 4.38 1.14
C VAL A 72 -15.50 4.21 0.64
N THR A 73 -15.65 3.96 -0.66
CA THR A 73 -16.95 3.58 -1.25
C THR A 73 -16.87 2.14 -1.71
N LEU A 74 -17.85 1.33 -1.28
CA LEU A 74 -17.92 -0.09 -1.60
C LEU A 74 -18.37 -0.30 -3.05
N ASP A 75 -17.69 -1.19 -3.76
CA ASP A 75 -18.09 -1.67 -5.08
C ASP A 75 -19.24 -2.70 -5.02
N ASP A 76 -19.63 -3.22 -6.17
CA ASP A 76 -20.72 -4.21 -6.31
C ASP A 76 -20.45 -5.53 -5.57
N THR A 77 -19.21 -5.78 -5.17
CA THR A 77 -18.78 -6.94 -4.38
C THR A 77 -18.66 -6.63 -2.88
N ASN A 78 -19.03 -5.43 -2.44
CA ASN A 78 -18.77 -4.90 -1.10
C ASN A 78 -17.28 -4.76 -0.76
N SER A 79 -16.42 -4.57 -1.77
CA SER A 79 -14.99 -4.34 -1.58
C SER A 79 -14.64 -2.88 -1.81
N ALA A 80 -13.56 -2.42 -1.18
CA ALA A 80 -12.97 -1.12 -1.49
C ALA A 80 -11.46 -1.12 -1.23
N ALA A 81 -10.71 -0.45 -2.09
CA ALA A 81 -9.30 -0.19 -1.86
C ALA A 81 -9.16 0.92 -0.81
N MET A 82 -8.31 0.71 0.20
CA MET A 82 -7.99 1.76 1.18
C MET A 82 -7.34 2.97 0.52
N ALA A 83 -6.40 2.72 -0.40
CA ALA A 83 -5.68 3.71 -1.17
C ALA A 83 -4.97 3.05 -2.36
N PRO A 84 -4.56 3.81 -3.39
CA PRO A 84 -3.59 3.34 -4.38
C PRO A 84 -2.26 2.92 -3.71
N PRO A 85 -1.51 1.96 -4.28
CA PRO A 85 -0.15 1.68 -3.85
C PRO A 85 0.73 2.93 -3.89
N PHE A 86 1.53 3.11 -2.86
CA PHE A 86 2.54 4.15 -2.77
C PHE A 86 3.83 3.70 -3.44
N GLN A 87 4.39 4.54 -4.31
CA GLN A 87 5.60 4.24 -5.05
C GLN A 87 6.85 4.65 -4.25
N PHE A 88 7.79 3.72 -4.14
CA PHE A 88 9.11 3.93 -3.56
C PHE A 88 10.16 3.94 -4.66
N ASP A 89 10.96 5.01 -4.68
CA ASP A 89 12.05 5.23 -5.62
C ASP A 89 13.23 5.91 -4.92
N LYS A 90 14.26 6.28 -5.68
CA LYS A 90 15.47 6.92 -5.13
C LYS A 90 15.20 8.18 -4.29
N SER A 91 14.10 8.89 -4.54
CA SER A 91 13.77 10.12 -3.82
C SER A 91 13.32 9.88 -2.38
N ASN A 92 12.76 8.70 -2.07
CA ASN A 92 12.07 8.47 -0.80
C ASN A 92 12.43 7.14 -0.11
N ILE A 93 13.10 6.21 -0.80
CA ILE A 93 13.37 4.85 -0.30
C ILE A 93 14.18 4.85 1.01
N GLU A 94 15.12 5.78 1.18
CA GLU A 94 15.94 5.92 2.40
C GLU A 94 15.11 6.21 3.65
N LYS A 95 14.02 6.97 3.49
CA LYS A 95 13.10 7.27 4.60
C LYS A 95 12.24 6.06 4.92
N PHE A 96 11.65 5.46 3.89
CA PHE A 96 10.65 4.41 4.09
C PHE A 96 11.25 3.06 4.49
N SER A 97 12.51 2.76 4.12
CA SER A 97 13.22 1.56 4.56
C SER A 97 13.53 1.51 6.06
N LYS A 98 13.31 2.62 6.79
CA LYS A 98 13.46 2.70 8.25
C LYS A 98 12.12 2.59 8.98
N ILE A 99 11.02 2.70 8.25
CA ILE A 99 9.65 2.65 8.76
C ILE A 99 9.07 1.24 8.57
N TYR A 100 9.35 0.65 7.40
CA TYR A 100 8.92 -0.67 6.95
C TYR A 100 10.16 -1.48 6.58
#